data_AF-A0A1E7XJC1-F1
#
_entry.id   AF-A0A1E7XJC1-F1
#
_cell.length_a   1.000
_cell.length_b   1.000
_cell.length_c   1.000
_cell.angle_alpha   90.00
_cell.angle_beta   90.00
_cell.angle_gamma   90.00
#
_symmetry.space_group_name_H-M   'P 1'
#
loop_
_entity.id
_entity.type
_entity.pdbx_description
1 polymer ?
#
loop_
_entity_poly.entity_id
_entity_poly.type
_entity_poly.pdbx_seq_one_letter_code
_entity_poly.pdbx_strand_id
1 'polypeptide(L)' 'MLRSRLEKYSKWFQLLNRWLDLIVTVGIVGVIFTIFSNNPLAYVVDFIATAYIILYLLNYLIESVSHYIKPKSN' A
#
# COMPACT_ATOMS: atom_id res chain seq x y z
N MET A 1 -5.69 -4.11 -17.89
CA MET A 1 -6.97 -3.66 -17.29
C MET A 1 -6.84 -3.04 -15.89
N LEU A 2 -5.87 -3.40 -15.04
CA LEU A 2 -5.68 -2.75 -13.72
C LEU A 2 -5.16 -1.30 -13.82
N ARG A 3 -4.21 -1.01 -14.72
CA ARG A 3 -3.67 0.35 -14.93
C ARG A 3 -4.72 1.41 -15.23
N SER A 4 -5.72 1.10 -16.07
CA SER A 4 -6.76 2.06 -16.47
C SER A 4 -7.76 2.39 -15.36
N ARG A 5 -7.85 1.58 -14.29
CA ARG A 5 -8.64 1.95 -13.10
C ARG A 5 -7.86 2.92 -12.22
N LEU A 6 -6.55 2.68 -12.05
CA LEU A 6 -5.64 3.51 -11.24
C LEU A 6 -5.47 4.94 -11.78
N GLU A 7 -5.63 5.16 -13.09
CA GLU A 7 -5.61 6.51 -13.68
C GLU A 7 -6.73 7.43 -13.17
N LYS A 8 -7.83 6.86 -12.66
CA LYS A 8 -8.92 7.62 -12.04
C LYS A 8 -8.60 8.06 -10.61
N TYR A 9 -7.62 7.41 -9.97
CA TYR A 9 -7.23 7.70 -8.60
C TYR A 9 -6.25 8.87 -8.54
N SER A 10 -6.14 9.51 -7.38
CA SER A 10 -5.27 10.67 -7.19
C SER A 10 -3.80 10.35 -7.49
N LYS A 11 -3.03 11.37 -7.87
CA LYS A 11 -1.58 11.24 -8.08
C LYS A 11 -0.86 10.71 -6.83
N TRP A 12 -1.39 11.00 -5.64
CA TRP A 12 -0.86 10.50 -4.37
C TRP A 12 -1.07 8.98 -4.24
N PHE A 13 -2.27 8.49 -4.52
CA PHE A 13 -2.53 7.05 -4.51
C PHE A 13 -1.74 6.30 -5.57
N GLN A 14 -1.56 6.88 -6.76
CA GLN A 14 -0.71 6.30 -7.80
C GLN A 14 0.76 6.19 -7.34
N LEU A 15 1.27 7.19 -6.62
CA LEU A 15 2.59 7.13 -6.01
C LEU A 15 2.66 6.00 -4.98
N LEU A 16 1.66 5.88 -4.09
CA LEU A 16 1.60 4.81 -3.11
C LEU A 16 1.59 3.42 -3.76
N ASN A 17 0.76 3.26 -4.80
CA ASN A 17 0.65 2.01 -5.55
C ASN A 17 1.98 1.64 -6.25
N ARG A 18 2.77 2.62 -6.70
CA ARG A 18 4.04 2.36 -7.39
C ARG A 18 5.08 1.71 -6.47
N TRP A 19 5.08 2.07 -5.19
CA TRP A 19 6.03 1.53 -4.21
C TRP A 19 5.49 0.29 -3.47
N LEU A 20 4.20 -0.03 -3.64
CA LEU A 20 3.54 -1.13 -2.95
C LEU A 20 4.27 -2.46 -3.15
N ASP A 21 4.59 -2.83 -4.40
CA ASP A 21 5.26 -4.10 -4.70
C ASP A 21 6.62 -4.22 -4.02
N LEU A 22 7.39 -3.12 -3.99
CA LEU A 22 8.68 -3.08 -3.32
C LEU A 22 8.53 -3.23 -1.81
N ILE A 23 7.57 -2.52 -1.20
CA ILE A 23 7.36 -2.56 0.24
C ILE A 23 6.83 -3.92 0.70
N VAL A 24 5.93 -4.55 -0.07
CA VAL A 24 5.46 -5.91 0.20
C VAL A 24 6.63 -6.90 0.12
N THR A 25 7.50 -6.76 -0.90
CA THR A 25 8.69 -7.61 -1.03
C THR A 25 9.63 -7.44 0.17
N VAL A 26 9.92 -6.20 0.55
CA VAL A 26 10.78 -5.88 1.71
C VAL A 26 10.17 -6.43 3.00
N GLY A 27 8.86 -6.29 3.21
CA GLY A 27 8.18 -6.84 4.38
C GLY A 27 8.23 -8.37 4.45
N ILE A 28 8.06 -9.07 3.32
CA ILE A 28 8.19 -10.54 3.29
C ILE A 28 9.62 -10.97 3.66
N VAL A 29 10.63 -10.32 3.08
CA VAL A 29 12.04 -10.59 3.38
C VAL A 29 12.37 -10.25 4.83
N GLY A 30 11.84 -9.13 5.34
CA GLY A 30 11.96 -8.70 6.72
C GLY A 30 11.44 -9.75 7.70
N VAL A 31 10.23 -10.25 7.50
CA VAL A 31 9.63 -11.31 8.32
C VAL A 31 10.49 -12.57 8.34
N ILE A 32 10.98 -13.01 7.18
CA ILE A 32 11.89 -14.16 7.09
C ILE A 32 13.14 -13.90 7.94
N PHE A 33 13.77 -12.73 7.79
CA PHE A 33 14.94 -12.36 8.59
C PHE A 33 14.62 -12.28 10.09
N THR A 34 13.48 -11.73 10.48
CA THR A 34 13.04 -11.64 11.87
C THR A 34 12.99 -13.05 12.50
N ILE A 35 12.43 -14.03 11.79
CA ILE A 35 12.32 -15.43 12.25
C ILE A 35 13.70 -16.08 12.45
N PHE A 36 14.64 -15.87 11.53
CA PHE A 36 15.93 -16.56 11.56
C PHE A 36 17.04 -15.84 12.33
N SER A 37 17.02 -14.51 12.35
CA SER A 37 18.11 -13.68 12.84
C SER A 37 17.86 -13.05 14.21
N ASN A 38 16.61 -13.06 14.69
CA ASN A 38 16.18 -12.37 15.92
C ASN A 38 16.71 -10.91 16.02
N ASN A 39 16.81 -10.24 14.87
CA ASN A 39 17.44 -8.93 14.76
C ASN A 39 16.41 -7.83 15.03
N PRO A 40 16.64 -6.93 16.00
CA PRO A 40 15.72 -5.84 16.33
C PRO A 40 15.45 -4.89 15.15
N LEU A 41 16.39 -4.76 14.21
CA LEU A 41 16.19 -3.92 13.01
C LEU A 41 15.16 -4.50 12.05
N ALA A 42 15.05 -5.83 11.97
CA ALA A 42 14.08 -6.49 11.10
C ALA A 42 12.63 -6.22 11.56
N TYR A 43 12.39 -6.18 12.88
CA TYR A 43 11.12 -5.76 13.45
C TYR A 43 10.71 -4.33 13.07
N VAL A 44 11.68 -3.40 13.03
CA VAL A 44 11.41 -2.00 12.64
C VAL A 44 11.02 -1.93 11.16
N VAL A 45 11.71 -2.69 10.31
CA VAL A 45 11.39 -2.77 8.87
C VAL A 45 9.99 -3.35 8.65
N ASP A 46 9.65 -4.44 9.35
CA ASP A 46 8.33 -5.07 9.27
C ASP A 46 7.21 -4.12 9.74
N PHE A 47 7.47 -3.35 10.81
CA PHE A 47 6.53 -2.34 11.30
C PHE A 47 6.29 -1.22 10.27
N ILE A 48 7.36 -0.70 9.65
CA ILE A 48 7.27 0.34 8.63
C ILE A 48 6.49 -0.18 7.41
N ALA A 49 6.76 -1.40 6.95
CA ALA A 49 6.04 -2.01 5.85
C ALA A 49 4.55 -2.17 6.16
N THR A 50 4.23 -2.59 7.39
CA THR A 50 2.84 -2.72 7.86
C THR A 50 2.12 -1.39 7.89
N ALA A 51 2.74 -0.35 8.45
CA ALA A 51 2.18 1.01 8.49
C ALA A 51 1.89 1.55 7.08
N TYR A 52 2.80 1.28 6.13
CA TYR A 52 2.61 1.67 4.74
C TYR A 52 1.42 0.96 4.09
N ILE A 53 1.26 -0.35 4.31
CA ILE A 53 0.13 -1.13 3.78
C ILE A 53 -1.20 -0.59 4.35
N ILE A 54 -1.24 -0.27 5.65
CA ILE A 54 -2.44 0.35 6.26
C ILE A 54 -2.78 1.68 5.59
N LEU A 55 -1.79 2.55 5.37
CA LEU A 55 -2.00 3.83 4.68
C LEU A 55 -2.48 3.64 3.24
N TYR A 56 -1.93 2.66 2.52
CA TYR A 56 -2.37 2.32 1.18
C TYR A 56 -3.84 1.87 1.17
N LEU A 57 -4.23 0.97 2.07
CA LEU A 57 -5.60 0.46 2.16
C LEU A 57 -6.61 1.55 2.56
N LEU A 58 -6.25 2.44 3.48
CA LEU A 58 -7.09 3.58 3.86
C LEU A 58 -7.32 4.52 2.68
N ASN A 59 -6.26 4.89 1.96
CA ASN A 59 -6.41 5.74 0.76
C ASN A 59 -7.23 5.04 -0.32
N TYR A 60 -7.02 3.74 -0.52
CA TYR A 60 -7.82 2.96 -1.47
C TYR A 60 -9.31 2.99 -1.12
N LEU A 61 -9.65 2.79 0.16
CA LEU A 61 -11.04 2.86 0.65
C LEU A 61 -11.63 4.25 0.45
N ILE A 62 -10.93 5.31 0.86
CA ILE A 62 -11.38 6.69 0.71
C ILE A 62 -11.65 7.02 -0.76
N GLU A 63 -10.72 6.68 -1.65
CA GLU A 63 -10.87 6.97 -3.07
C GLU A 63 -11.93 6.10 -3.75
N SER A 64 -12.07 4.85 -3.33
CA SER A 64 -13.14 3.96 -3.81
C SER A 64 -14.52 4.49 -3.39
N VAL A 65 -14.67 4.91 -2.14
CA VAL A 65 -15.90 5.49 -1.61
C VAL A 65 -16.20 6.83 -2.28
N SER A 66 -15.19 7.69 -2.48
CA SER A 66 -15.35 8.96 -3.18
C SER A 66 -15.83 8.78 -4.64
N HIS A 67 -15.27 7.79 -5.34
CA HIS A 67 -15.72 7.43 -6.68
C HIS A 67 -17.13 6.84 -6.72
N TYR A 68 -17.54 6.14 -5.66
CA TYR A 68 -18.89 5.59 -5.55
C TYR A 68 -19.94 6.65 -5.19
N ILE A 69 -19.59 7.59 -4.32
CA ILE A 69 -20.50 8.63 -3.82
C ILE A 69 -20.67 9.77 -4.83
N LYS A 70 -19.68 10.09 -5.67
CA LYS A 70 -19.91 11.04 -6.78
C LYS A 70 -20.91 10.40 -7.75
N PRO A 71 -22.19 10.84 -7.79
CA PRO A 71 -23.09 10.37 -8.81
C PRO A 71 -22.46 10.77 -10.15
N LYS A 72 -22.44 9.83 -11.08
CA LYS A 72 -22.15 10.11 -12.48
C LYS A 72 -23.17 11.14 -12.93
N SER A 73 -22.83 12.43 -12.86
CA SER A 73 -23.66 13.51 -13.38
C SER A 73 -23.61 13.41 -14.91
N ASN A 74 -24.47 12.56 -15.44
CA ASN A 74 -24.98 12.68 -16.79
C ASN A 74 -26.33 13.38 -16.70
#